data_AF-A0A6V7HTH6-F1
#
_entry.id   AF-A0A6V7HTH6-F1
#
_cell.length_a   1.000
_cell.length_b   1.000
_cell.length_c   1.000
_cell.angle_alpha   90.00
_cell.angle_beta   90.00
_cell.angle_gamma   90.00
#
_symmetry.space_group_name_H-M   'P 1'
#
loop_
_entity.id
_entity.type
_entity.pdbx_description
1 polymer ?
#
loop_
_entity_poly.entity_id
_entity_poly.type
_entity_poly.pdbx_seq_one_letter_code
_entity_poly.pdbx_strand_id
1 'polypeptide(L)'
;VLCYGTEAIPSSANLWRLKLQHLIDLGKDKEFNEEFEKASKLLAARSLPLWRMKILYFQAKFPEKVESVFEEAMKADIEISKEMKPAYIEWLVLTKGIQTARDKYSKLAQEPPLSLEMHQKMAEMEVIQTKISEKSARRPHELAILQYGKTNTQIWIDYILFEMKHGNPMNVTDIHRRAIKTLDTQYTDAFITAYSLIKANPDALLPTT
;
A
#
# COMPACT_ATOMS: atom_id res chain seq x y z
N VAL A 1 -25.46 -25.60 9.42
CA VAL A 1 -25.11 -25.66 7.98
C VAL A 1 -23.74 -25.04 7.69
N LEU A 2 -23.46 -23.79 8.10
CA LEU A 2 -22.16 -23.14 7.81
C LEU A 2 -20.94 -23.80 8.47
N CYS A 3 -21.06 -24.35 9.70
CA CYS A 3 -19.95 -25.10 10.33
C CYS A 3 -19.58 -26.36 9.51
N TYR A 4 -20.58 -27.17 9.14
CA TYR A 4 -20.38 -28.34 8.27
C TYR A 4 -19.77 -27.97 6.91
N GLY A 5 -20.12 -26.80 6.34
CA GLY A 5 -19.54 -26.33 5.09
C GLY A 5 -18.04 -26.01 5.19
N THR A 6 -17.62 -25.31 6.26
CA THR A 6 -16.19 -25.02 6.50
C THR A 6 -15.38 -26.27 6.90
N GLU A 7 -16.03 -27.28 7.47
CA GLU A 7 -15.40 -28.58 7.78
C GLU A 7 -15.25 -29.46 6.53
N ALA A 8 -16.26 -29.47 5.66
CA ALA A 8 -16.24 -30.27 4.43
C ALA A 8 -15.32 -29.68 3.35
N ILE A 9 -15.23 -28.34 3.25
CA ILE A 9 -14.40 -27.64 2.25
C ILE A 9 -13.59 -26.54 2.95
N PRO A 10 -12.58 -26.91 3.74
CA PRO A 10 -11.83 -25.96 4.55
C PRO A 10 -11.03 -24.96 3.71
N SER A 11 -10.68 -25.30 2.48
CA SER A 11 -9.95 -24.42 1.56
C SER A 11 -10.78 -23.27 0.97
N SER A 12 -12.10 -23.25 1.20
CA SER A 12 -12.99 -22.24 0.60
C SER A 12 -13.05 -20.96 1.43
N ALA A 13 -12.31 -19.93 1.00
CA ALA A 13 -12.34 -18.60 1.62
C ALA A 13 -13.76 -17.99 1.66
N ASN A 14 -14.61 -18.30 0.67
CA ASN A 14 -16.00 -17.82 0.64
C ASN A 14 -16.86 -18.43 1.73
N LEU A 15 -16.72 -19.73 2.03
CA LEU A 15 -17.47 -20.38 3.11
C LEU A 15 -17.05 -19.83 4.48
N TRP A 16 -15.75 -19.62 4.69
CA TRP A 16 -15.24 -18.96 5.88
C TRP A 16 -15.77 -17.53 6.02
N ARG A 17 -15.77 -16.75 4.93
CA ARG A 17 -16.33 -15.39 4.92
C ARG A 17 -17.80 -15.39 5.34
N LEU A 18 -18.63 -16.27 4.78
CA LEU A 18 -20.05 -16.39 5.13
C LEU A 18 -20.26 -16.77 6.60
N LYS A 19 -19.47 -17.74 7.10
CA LYS A 19 -19.51 -18.14 8.51
C LYS A 19 -19.16 -16.97 9.45
N LEU A 20 -18.08 -16.27 9.15
CA LEU A 20 -17.62 -15.14 9.95
C LEU A 20 -18.57 -13.94 9.87
N GLN A 21 -19.15 -13.65 8.70
CA GLN A 21 -20.19 -12.63 8.56
C GLN A 21 -21.41 -12.96 9.43
N HIS A 22 -21.85 -14.22 9.43
CA HIS A 22 -22.95 -14.64 10.28
C HIS A 22 -22.64 -14.46 11.78
N LEU A 23 -21.38 -14.68 12.21
CA LEU A 23 -20.97 -14.41 13.59
C LEU A 23 -20.98 -12.91 13.93
N ILE A 24 -20.57 -12.06 12.99
CA ILE A 24 -20.70 -10.60 13.10
C ILE A 24 -22.17 -10.20 13.28
N ASP A 25 -23.06 -10.71 12.44
CA ASP A 25 -24.49 -10.39 12.45
C ASP A 25 -25.17 -10.82 13.77
N LEU A 26 -24.68 -11.90 14.39
CA LEU A 26 -25.13 -12.37 15.70
C LEU A 26 -24.46 -11.67 16.90
N GLY A 27 -23.52 -10.75 16.66
CA GLY A 27 -22.76 -10.07 17.71
C GLY A 27 -21.80 -10.98 18.50
N LYS A 28 -21.42 -12.13 17.95
CA LYS A 28 -20.58 -13.14 18.60
C LYS A 28 -19.09 -12.85 18.40
N ASP A 29 -18.61 -11.79 19.03
CA ASP A 29 -17.24 -11.27 18.83
C ASP A 29 -16.14 -12.27 19.21
N LYS A 30 -16.36 -13.02 20.29
CA LYS A 30 -15.37 -13.98 20.77
C LYS A 30 -15.23 -15.13 19.78
N GLU A 31 -16.35 -15.72 19.39
CA GLU A 31 -16.40 -16.82 18.42
C GLU A 31 -15.92 -16.36 17.04
N PHE A 32 -16.23 -15.12 16.63
CA PHE A 32 -15.70 -14.53 15.41
C PHE A 32 -14.16 -14.56 15.41
N ASN A 33 -13.52 -14.07 16.48
CA ASN A 33 -12.06 -14.05 16.56
C ASN A 33 -11.48 -15.47 16.58
N GLU A 34 -12.07 -16.39 17.34
CA GLU A 34 -11.62 -17.79 17.39
C GLU A 34 -11.70 -18.49 16.04
N GLU A 35 -12.81 -18.31 15.31
CA GLU A 35 -12.98 -18.88 13.98
C GLU A 35 -12.12 -18.19 12.92
N PHE A 36 -11.91 -16.88 13.05
CA PHE A 36 -11.04 -16.11 12.18
C PHE A 36 -9.60 -16.61 12.27
N GLU A 37 -9.07 -16.80 13.47
CA GLU A 37 -7.69 -17.29 13.68
C GLU A 37 -7.48 -18.70 13.12
N LYS A 38 -8.52 -19.55 13.16
CA LYS A 38 -8.48 -20.87 12.50
C LYS A 38 -8.44 -20.72 10.98
N ALA A 39 -9.33 -19.89 10.43
CA ALA A 39 -9.44 -19.67 9.00
C ALA A 39 -8.18 -19.03 8.40
N SER A 40 -7.61 -18.03 9.09
CA SER A 40 -6.43 -17.29 8.63
C SER A 40 -5.21 -18.20 8.47
N LYS A 41 -4.96 -19.05 9.46
CA LYS A 41 -3.87 -20.05 9.44
C LYS A 41 -4.07 -21.09 8.34
N LEU A 42 -5.29 -21.57 8.18
CA LEU A 42 -5.59 -22.63 7.22
C LEU A 42 -5.52 -22.14 5.76
N LEU A 43 -5.95 -20.90 5.50
CA LEU A 43 -6.00 -20.33 4.17
C LEU A 43 -4.72 -19.59 3.77
N ALA A 44 -3.85 -19.24 4.72
CA ALA A 44 -2.65 -18.43 4.51
C ALA A 44 -2.98 -17.16 3.68
N ALA A 45 -2.24 -16.87 2.61
CA ALA A 45 -2.52 -15.77 1.67
C ALA A 45 -3.98 -15.69 1.18
N ARG A 46 -4.69 -16.83 1.03
CA ARG A 46 -6.10 -16.85 0.59
C ARG A 46 -7.06 -16.28 1.63
N SER A 47 -6.60 -16.01 2.85
CA SER A 47 -7.37 -15.32 3.89
C SER A 47 -7.40 -13.80 3.73
N LEU A 48 -6.73 -13.22 2.73
CA LEU A 48 -6.75 -11.77 2.48
C LEU A 48 -8.15 -11.14 2.52
N PRO A 49 -9.21 -11.71 1.89
CA PRO A 49 -10.56 -11.16 1.99
C PRO A 49 -11.11 -11.16 3.43
N LEU A 50 -10.70 -12.14 4.25
CA LEU A 50 -11.11 -12.22 5.65
C LEU A 50 -10.43 -11.13 6.48
N TRP A 51 -9.14 -10.86 6.25
CA TRP A 51 -8.43 -9.75 6.91
C TRP A 51 -9.06 -8.40 6.61
N ARG A 52 -9.40 -8.14 5.34
CA ARG A 52 -10.12 -6.91 4.94
C ARG A 52 -11.45 -6.78 5.69
N MET A 53 -12.21 -7.87 5.81
CA MET A 53 -13.45 -7.91 6.58
C MET A 53 -13.23 -7.68 8.08
N LYS A 54 -12.21 -8.30 8.70
CA LYS A 54 -11.86 -8.09 10.12
C LYS A 54 -11.51 -6.62 10.38
N ILE A 55 -10.72 -5.99 9.50
CA ILE A 55 -10.36 -4.56 9.62
C ILE A 55 -11.60 -3.68 9.55
N LEU A 56 -12.47 -3.87 8.54
CA LEU A 56 -13.71 -3.09 8.41
C LEU A 56 -14.62 -3.25 9.64
N TYR A 57 -14.76 -4.48 10.13
CA TYR A 57 -15.55 -4.77 11.32
C TYR A 57 -15.00 -4.06 12.56
N PHE A 58 -13.69 -4.13 12.77
CA PHE A 58 -13.04 -3.50 13.91
C PHE A 58 -13.03 -1.97 13.78
N GLN A 59 -12.92 -1.41 12.58
CA GLN A 59 -13.06 0.03 12.37
C GLN A 59 -14.44 0.53 12.81
N ALA A 60 -15.50 -0.24 12.52
CA ALA A 60 -16.86 0.13 12.89
C ALA A 60 -17.15 -0.04 14.39
N LYS A 61 -16.60 -1.08 15.03
CA LYS A 61 -17.00 -1.49 16.38
C LYS A 61 -15.95 -1.26 17.48
N PHE A 62 -14.67 -1.37 17.14
CA PHE A 62 -13.53 -1.32 18.07
C PHE A 62 -12.37 -0.49 17.48
N PRO A 63 -12.58 0.80 17.18
CA PRO A 63 -11.60 1.64 16.48
C PRO A 63 -10.24 1.67 17.19
N GLU A 64 -10.21 1.52 18.52
CA GLU A 64 -9.00 1.46 19.34
C GLU A 64 -8.13 0.23 19.08
N LYS A 65 -8.69 -0.84 18.49
CA LYS A 65 -7.99 -2.10 18.18
C LYS A 65 -7.57 -2.22 16.72
N VAL A 66 -7.94 -1.28 15.86
CA VAL A 66 -7.68 -1.40 14.41
C VAL A 66 -6.19 -1.46 14.09
N GLU A 67 -5.36 -0.69 14.80
CA GLU A 67 -3.91 -0.72 14.59
C GLU A 67 -3.33 -2.11 14.87
N SER A 68 -3.75 -2.77 15.96
CA SER A 68 -3.25 -4.11 16.28
C SER A 68 -3.68 -5.12 15.22
N VAL A 69 -4.90 -4.98 14.67
CA VAL A 69 -5.37 -5.84 13.56
C VAL A 69 -4.52 -5.65 12.30
N PHE A 70 -4.13 -4.42 11.95
CA PHE A 70 -3.19 -4.18 10.84
C PHE A 70 -1.81 -4.81 11.12
N GLU A 71 -1.29 -4.63 12.33
CA GLU A 71 0.01 -5.19 12.74
C GLU A 71 0.00 -6.73 12.75
N GLU A 72 -1.11 -7.36 13.14
CA GLU A 72 -1.32 -8.81 13.03
C GLU A 72 -1.37 -9.25 11.56
N ALA A 73 -2.16 -8.56 10.72
CA ALA A 73 -2.32 -8.90 9.31
C ALA A 73 -0.97 -8.86 8.56
N MET A 74 -0.16 -7.83 8.81
CA MET A 74 1.16 -7.69 8.20
C MET A 74 2.17 -8.76 8.62
N LYS A 75 1.93 -9.47 9.72
CA LYS A 75 2.76 -10.59 10.21
C LYS A 75 2.22 -11.95 9.78
N ALA A 76 0.98 -12.02 9.28
CA ALA A 76 0.30 -13.29 9.01
C ALA A 76 0.84 -14.02 7.78
N ASP A 77 1.13 -13.28 6.70
CA ASP A 77 1.60 -13.83 5.42
C ASP A 77 2.26 -12.72 4.59
N ILE A 78 3.19 -13.07 3.70
CA ILE A 78 3.92 -12.13 2.84
C ILE A 78 2.99 -11.37 1.90
N GLU A 79 2.05 -12.06 1.24
CA GLU A 79 1.14 -11.44 0.27
C GLU A 79 0.09 -10.58 0.99
N ILE A 80 -0.36 -11.02 2.17
CA ILE A 80 -1.23 -10.20 3.02
C ILE A 80 -0.48 -8.96 3.50
N SER A 81 0.79 -9.07 3.88
CA SER A 81 1.61 -7.95 4.32
C SER A 81 1.76 -6.88 3.23
N LYS A 82 2.09 -7.28 2.00
CA LYS A 82 2.19 -6.36 0.86
C LYS A 82 0.89 -5.60 0.62
N GLU A 83 -0.25 -6.27 0.72
CA GLU A 83 -1.57 -5.68 0.53
C GLU A 83 -1.99 -4.77 1.70
N MET A 84 -1.62 -5.12 2.93
CA MET A 84 -2.02 -4.37 4.13
C MET A 84 -1.20 -3.11 4.36
N LYS A 85 0.08 -3.11 3.95
CA LYS A 85 0.98 -1.96 4.10
C LYS A 85 0.42 -0.65 3.51
N PRO A 86 -0.02 -0.55 2.24
CA PRO A 86 -0.59 0.69 1.70
C PRO A 86 -1.89 1.08 2.44
N ALA A 87 -2.79 0.14 2.70
CA ALA A 87 -4.03 0.42 3.43
C ALA A 87 -3.78 0.93 4.86
N TYR A 88 -2.73 0.42 5.51
CA TYR A 88 -2.32 0.86 6.84
C TYR A 88 -1.78 2.30 6.82
N ILE A 89 -0.98 2.67 5.82
CA ILE A 89 -0.50 4.05 5.64
C ILE A 89 -1.68 5.00 5.47
N GLU A 90 -2.62 4.68 4.59
CA GLU A 90 -3.82 5.49 4.38
C GLU A 90 -4.63 5.63 5.67
N TRP A 91 -4.88 4.52 6.38
CA TRP A 91 -5.57 4.55 7.66
C TRP A 91 -4.86 5.42 8.70
N LEU A 92 -3.54 5.35 8.81
CA LEU A 92 -2.76 6.19 9.73
C LEU A 92 -2.92 7.67 9.41
N VAL A 93 -2.88 8.04 8.13
CA VAL A 93 -3.05 9.44 7.71
C VAL A 93 -4.45 9.93 8.05
N LEU A 94 -5.48 9.15 7.73
CA LEU A 94 -6.88 9.51 7.94
C LEU A 94 -7.29 9.59 9.42
N THR A 95 -6.67 8.78 10.29
CA THR A 95 -7.09 8.66 11.70
C THR A 95 -6.12 9.26 12.70
N LYS A 96 -4.82 9.33 12.38
CA LYS A 96 -3.76 9.81 13.27
C LYS A 96 -2.96 10.97 12.70
N GLY A 97 -3.16 11.30 11.43
CA GLY A 97 -2.48 12.38 10.73
C GLY A 97 -1.15 11.97 10.09
N ILE A 98 -0.71 12.81 9.15
CA ILE A 98 0.46 12.53 8.29
C ILE A 98 1.77 12.35 9.07
N GLN A 99 1.95 13.03 10.21
CA GLN A 99 3.20 12.92 10.95
C GLN A 99 3.40 11.52 11.54
N THR A 100 2.35 10.94 12.13
CA THR A 100 2.39 9.56 12.63
C THR A 100 2.59 8.56 11.49
N ALA A 101 1.97 8.81 10.33
CA ALA A 101 2.16 7.98 9.15
C ALA A 101 3.62 7.99 8.67
N ARG A 102 4.29 9.15 8.62
CA ARG A 102 5.72 9.27 8.24
C ARG A 102 6.64 8.45 9.16
N ASP A 103 6.38 8.50 10.46
CA ASP A 103 7.20 7.80 11.46
C ASP A 103 7.07 6.28 11.32
N LYS A 104 5.84 5.77 11.14
CA LYS A 104 5.57 4.35 10.90
C LYS A 104 6.10 3.90 9.53
N TYR A 105 5.85 4.69 8.48
CA TYR A 105 6.34 4.44 7.12
C TYR A 105 7.85 4.27 7.08
N SER A 106 8.60 5.12 7.79
CA SER A 106 10.07 5.07 7.80
C SER A 106 10.63 3.74 8.30
N LYS A 107 9.92 3.06 9.20
CA LYS A 107 10.28 1.72 9.69
C LYS A 107 9.82 0.65 8.69
N LEU A 108 8.54 0.68 8.31
CA LEU A 108 7.93 -0.30 7.41
C LEU A 108 8.58 -0.37 6.02
N ALA A 109 9.10 0.76 5.52
CA ALA A 109 9.80 0.85 4.24
C ALA A 109 11.13 0.06 4.20
N GLN A 110 11.69 -0.27 5.36
CA GLN A 110 12.93 -1.03 5.49
C GLN A 110 12.69 -2.51 5.82
N GLU A 111 11.47 -2.85 6.22
CA GLU A 111 11.12 -4.20 6.68
C GLU A 111 10.53 -5.04 5.53
N PRO A 112 11.09 -6.22 5.23
CA PRO A 112 10.48 -7.15 4.29
C PRO A 112 9.07 -7.59 4.72
N PRO A 113 8.15 -7.88 3.78
CA PRO A 113 8.32 -7.71 2.34
C PRO A 113 8.26 -6.24 1.91
N LEU A 114 9.17 -5.85 1.02
CA LEU A 114 9.13 -4.52 0.40
C LEU A 114 7.86 -4.39 -0.46
N SER A 115 7.28 -3.19 -0.50
CA SER A 115 6.07 -2.90 -1.28
C SER A 115 6.22 -1.57 -2.00
N LEU A 116 6.15 -1.63 -3.33
CA LEU A 116 6.14 -0.44 -4.18
C LEU A 116 4.83 0.33 -3.99
N GLU A 117 3.72 -0.39 -3.85
CA GLU A 117 2.38 0.16 -3.64
C GLU A 117 2.31 0.97 -2.34
N MET A 118 3.02 0.54 -1.29
CA MET A 118 3.15 1.32 -0.05
C MET A 118 3.88 2.64 -0.28
N HIS A 119 4.93 2.66 -1.10
CA HIS A 119 5.64 3.90 -1.44
C HIS A 119 4.76 4.84 -2.26
N GLN A 120 4.05 4.31 -3.26
CA GLN A 120 3.09 5.06 -4.06
C GLN A 120 1.97 5.65 -3.19
N LYS A 121 1.40 4.85 -2.29
CA LYS A 121 0.36 5.32 -1.36
C LYS A 121 0.90 6.39 -0.42
N MET A 122 2.11 6.24 0.11
CA MET A 122 2.71 7.29 0.95
C MET A 122 2.94 8.60 0.15
N ALA A 123 3.41 8.51 -1.09
CA ALA A 123 3.59 9.69 -1.96
C ALA A 123 2.25 10.40 -2.23
N GLU A 124 1.21 9.64 -2.56
CA GLU A 124 -0.16 10.14 -2.73
C GLU A 124 -0.64 10.85 -1.45
N MET A 125 -0.46 10.23 -0.29
CA MET A 125 -0.87 10.81 0.99
C MET A 125 -0.11 12.09 1.33
N GLU A 126 1.14 12.25 0.90
CA GLU A 126 1.93 13.47 1.10
C GLU A 126 1.43 14.64 0.24
N VAL A 127 1.03 14.38 -1.01
CA VAL A 127 0.62 15.46 -1.95
C VAL A 127 -0.80 15.96 -1.70
N ILE A 128 -1.69 15.15 -1.10
CA ILE A 128 -3.05 15.59 -0.74
C ILE A 128 -3.11 16.44 0.53
N GLN A 129 -2.00 16.59 1.26
CA GLN A 129 -1.98 17.40 2.47
C GLN A 129 -2.18 18.89 2.14
N THR A 130 -2.90 19.61 3.00
CA THR A 130 -3.15 21.06 2.85
C THR A 130 -1.86 21.88 2.76
N LYS A 131 -0.80 21.43 3.44
CA LYS A 131 0.54 21.95 3.32
C LYS A 131 1.51 20.83 3.00
N ILE A 132 1.94 20.77 1.74
CA ILE A 132 2.90 19.79 1.26
C ILE A 132 4.27 20.13 1.85
N SER A 133 4.90 19.13 2.49
CA SER A 133 6.32 19.19 2.85
C SER A 133 7.11 18.54 1.73
N GLU A 134 7.75 19.33 0.86
CA GLU A 134 8.49 18.77 -0.28
C GLU A 134 9.52 17.73 0.16
N LYS A 135 10.23 17.98 1.27
CA LYS A 135 11.20 17.02 1.83
C LYS A 135 10.55 15.68 2.17
N SER A 136 9.34 15.70 2.74
CA SER A 136 8.63 14.48 3.12
C SER A 136 8.03 13.80 1.89
N ALA A 137 7.47 14.56 0.97
CA ALA A 137 6.88 14.07 -0.28
C ALA A 137 7.92 13.44 -1.23
N ARG A 138 9.17 13.94 -1.25
CA ARG A 138 10.29 13.32 -1.98
C ARG A 138 10.68 11.95 -1.45
N ARG A 139 10.59 11.74 -0.13
CA ARG A 139 11.09 10.54 0.56
C ARG A 139 10.56 9.22 -0.02
N PRO A 140 9.25 9.03 -0.25
CA PRO A 140 8.74 7.80 -0.84
C PRO A 140 9.25 7.55 -2.27
N HIS A 141 9.43 8.58 -3.08
CA HIS A 141 10.03 8.43 -4.42
C HIS A 141 11.49 7.99 -4.35
N GLU A 142 12.28 8.60 -3.46
CA GLU A 142 13.69 8.22 -3.26
C GLU A 142 13.84 6.76 -2.80
N LEU A 143 12.97 6.30 -1.88
CA LEU A 143 12.98 4.92 -1.43
C LEU A 143 12.48 3.94 -2.51
N ALA A 144 11.47 4.32 -3.29
CA ALA A 144 11.02 3.50 -4.42
C ALA A 144 12.13 3.33 -5.47
N ILE A 145 12.85 4.40 -5.80
CA ILE A 145 14.01 4.34 -6.70
C ILE A 145 15.13 3.47 -6.12
N LEU A 146 15.42 3.59 -4.82
CA LEU A 146 16.44 2.77 -4.20
C LEU A 146 16.13 1.27 -4.31
N GLN A 147 14.87 0.90 -4.16
CA GLN A 147 14.43 -0.50 -4.11
C GLN A 147 14.09 -1.10 -5.48
N TYR A 148 13.56 -0.30 -6.40
CA TYR A 148 12.98 -0.75 -7.68
C TYR A 148 13.55 -0.01 -8.91
N GLY A 149 14.44 0.96 -8.71
CA GLY A 149 14.98 1.90 -9.72
C GLY A 149 15.72 1.30 -10.90
N LYS A 150 16.18 0.05 -10.80
CA LYS A 150 16.93 -0.60 -11.88
C LYS A 150 16.05 -1.13 -13.00
N THR A 151 14.84 -1.58 -12.65
CA THR A 151 13.97 -2.32 -13.58
C THR A 151 12.61 -1.67 -13.79
N ASN A 152 12.27 -0.65 -13.02
CA ASN A 152 11.00 0.05 -13.13
C ASN A 152 11.23 1.49 -13.59
N THR A 153 10.79 1.81 -14.81
CA THR A 153 10.89 3.16 -15.37
C THR A 153 9.82 4.10 -14.79
N GLN A 154 8.65 3.56 -14.44
CA GLN A 154 7.50 4.35 -14.00
C GLN A 154 7.79 5.13 -12.72
N ILE A 155 8.51 4.55 -11.76
CA ILE A 155 8.87 5.25 -10.51
C ILE A 155 9.75 6.48 -10.73
N TRP A 156 10.58 6.49 -11.77
CA TRP A 156 11.37 7.66 -12.16
C TRP A 156 10.47 8.72 -12.79
N ILE A 157 9.54 8.30 -13.64
CA ILE A 157 8.54 9.17 -14.27
C ILE A 157 7.64 9.81 -13.21
N ASP A 158 7.13 9.03 -12.27
CA ASP A 158 6.29 9.50 -11.15
C ASP A 158 7.03 10.56 -10.34
N TYR A 159 8.33 10.38 -10.10
CA TYR A 159 9.12 11.36 -9.36
C TYR A 159 9.37 12.65 -10.15
N ILE A 160 9.62 12.55 -11.45
CA ILE A 160 9.73 13.71 -12.34
C ILE A 160 8.42 14.50 -12.34
N LEU A 161 7.28 13.81 -12.49
CA LEU A 161 5.96 14.43 -12.46
C LEU A 161 5.68 15.10 -11.12
N PHE A 162 6.10 14.51 -9.99
CA PHE A 162 6.03 15.15 -8.68
C PHE A 162 6.82 16.47 -8.64
N GLU A 163 8.10 16.48 -9.05
CA GLU A 163 8.91 17.72 -9.02
C GLU A 163 8.38 18.79 -9.96
N MET A 164 7.78 18.42 -11.09
CA MET A 164 7.18 19.37 -12.02
C MET A 164 5.91 20.02 -11.45
N LYS A 165 5.09 19.28 -10.69
CA LYS A 165 3.78 19.76 -10.21
C LYS A 165 3.82 20.38 -8.81
N HIS A 166 4.54 19.74 -7.90
CA HIS A 166 4.46 20.01 -6.46
C HIS A 166 5.82 20.33 -5.84
N GLY A 167 6.92 19.94 -6.50
CA GLY A 167 8.28 20.17 -6.03
C GLY A 167 8.97 21.33 -6.75
N ASN A 168 10.24 21.12 -7.05
CA ASN A 168 11.09 22.09 -7.72
C ASN A 168 11.50 21.55 -9.11
N PRO A 169 11.00 22.16 -10.21
CA PRO A 169 11.32 21.74 -11.57
C PRO A 169 12.83 21.68 -11.89
N MET A 170 13.67 22.41 -11.15
CA MET A 170 15.12 22.36 -11.33
C MET A 170 15.71 20.97 -11.00
N ASN A 171 15.02 20.17 -10.19
CA ASN A 171 15.44 18.81 -9.84
C ASN A 171 15.22 17.80 -10.99
N VAL A 172 14.33 18.11 -11.95
CA VAL A 172 13.93 17.18 -13.03
C VAL A 172 15.14 16.71 -13.84
N THR A 173 16.05 17.62 -14.18
CA THR A 173 17.25 17.30 -14.96
C THR A 173 18.16 16.32 -14.20
N ASP A 174 18.29 16.49 -12.87
CA ASP A 174 19.09 15.59 -12.04
C ASP A 174 18.45 14.20 -11.95
N ILE A 175 17.14 14.13 -11.73
CA ILE A 175 16.38 12.88 -11.66
C ILE A 175 16.49 12.11 -12.98
N HIS A 176 16.31 12.78 -14.12
CA HIS A 176 16.49 12.17 -15.45
C HIS A 176 17.90 11.60 -15.64
N ARG A 177 18.93 12.36 -15.25
CA ARG A 177 20.33 11.90 -15.30
C ARG A 177 20.57 10.69 -14.39
N ARG A 178 19.97 10.66 -13.21
CA ARG A 178 20.06 9.53 -12.27
C ARG A 178 19.36 8.28 -12.82
N ALA A 179 18.21 8.44 -13.47
CA ALA A 179 17.48 7.34 -14.08
C ALA A 179 18.31 6.64 -15.16
N ILE A 180 18.86 7.40 -16.12
CA ILE A 180 19.72 6.86 -17.20
C ILE A 180 20.91 6.07 -16.65
N LYS A 181 21.49 6.51 -15.53
CA LYS A 181 22.64 5.84 -14.90
C LYS A 181 22.26 4.58 -14.10
N THR A 182 21.01 4.48 -13.67
CA THR A 182 20.57 3.46 -12.70
C THR A 182 19.77 2.34 -13.35
N LEU A 183 18.97 2.66 -14.37
CA LEU A 183 18.17 1.70 -15.12
C LEU A 183 19.08 0.72 -15.85
N ASP A 184 18.67 -0.55 -15.86
CA ASP A 184 19.31 -1.55 -16.72
C ASP A 184 19.10 -1.14 -18.19
N THR A 185 20.09 -1.40 -19.03
CA THR A 185 20.15 -0.92 -20.42
C THR A 185 18.86 -1.17 -21.22
N GLN A 186 18.20 -2.30 -20.99
CA GLN A 186 16.95 -2.68 -21.67
C GLN A 186 15.75 -1.75 -21.36
N TYR A 187 15.80 -0.99 -20.28
CA TYR A 187 14.73 -0.08 -19.86
C TYR A 187 15.04 1.40 -20.14
N THR A 188 16.29 1.73 -20.47
CA THR A 188 16.75 3.12 -20.63
C THR A 188 16.08 3.83 -21.80
N ASP A 189 15.96 3.18 -22.97
CA ASP A 189 15.35 3.80 -24.15
C ASP A 189 13.85 4.05 -23.95
N ALA A 190 13.16 3.13 -23.28
CA ALA A 190 11.75 3.28 -22.92
C ALA A 190 11.56 4.48 -21.97
N PHE A 191 12.45 4.63 -20.99
CA PHE A 191 12.45 5.78 -20.09
C PHE A 191 12.70 7.11 -20.83
N ILE A 192 13.72 7.19 -21.70
CA ILE A 192 14.03 8.40 -22.48
C ILE A 192 12.84 8.82 -23.34
N THR A 193 12.17 7.84 -23.96
CA THR A 193 10.96 8.07 -24.76
C THR A 193 9.83 8.65 -23.91
N ALA A 194 9.54 8.02 -22.77
CA ALA A 194 8.50 8.49 -21.84
C ALA A 194 8.79 9.91 -21.31
N TYR A 195 10.03 10.18 -20.93
CA TYR A 195 10.44 11.51 -20.48
C TYR A 195 10.30 12.57 -21.58
N SER A 196 10.69 12.24 -22.81
CA SER A 196 10.58 13.17 -23.95
C SER A 196 9.13 13.54 -24.24
N LEU A 197 8.20 12.59 -24.11
CA LEU A 197 6.76 12.84 -24.26
C LEU A 197 6.23 13.79 -23.18
N ILE A 198 6.62 13.59 -21.92
CA ILE A 198 6.25 14.48 -20.81
C ILE A 198 6.78 15.89 -21.04
N LYS A 199 8.02 16.02 -21.52
CA LYS A 199 8.62 17.33 -21.80
C LYS A 199 7.93 18.04 -22.97
N ALA A 200 7.51 17.30 -23.98
CA ALA A 200 6.83 17.84 -25.16
C ALA A 200 5.37 18.23 -24.88
N ASN A 201 4.71 17.52 -23.97
CA ASN A 201 3.32 17.80 -23.59
C ASN A 201 3.10 17.55 -22.08
N PRO A 202 3.44 18.53 -21.23
CA PRO A 202 3.31 18.40 -19.78
C PRO A 202 1.87 18.15 -19.32
N ASP A 203 0.89 18.61 -20.09
CA ASP A 203 -0.53 18.61 -19.72
C ASP A 203 -1.29 17.34 -20.15
N ALA A 204 -0.78 16.58 -21.14
CA ALA A 204 -1.48 15.39 -21.68
C ALA A 204 -1.46 14.14 -20.78
N LEU A 205 -0.66 14.15 -19.70
CA LEU A 205 -0.57 13.03 -18.75
C LEU A 205 -1.10 13.41 -17.35
N LEU A 206 -1.80 14.54 -17.26
CA LEU A 206 -2.49 14.96 -16.05
C LEU A 206 -3.90 14.34 -16.05
N PRO A 207 -4.31 13.59 -15.02
CA PRO A 207 -5.74 13.38 -14.80
C PRO A 207 -6.36 14.77 -14.68
N THR A 208 -7.34 15.07 -15.53
CA THR A 208 -8.17 16.27 -15.38
C THR A 208 -8.77 16.25 -13.98
N THR A 209 -8.56 17.34 -13.25
CA THR A 209 -9.06 17.63 -11.90
C THR A 209 -10.49 17.18 -11.66
#